data_AF-K0VVZ5-F1
#
_entry.id   AF-K0VVZ5-F1
#
_cell.length_a   1.000
_cell.length_b   1.000
_cell.length_c   1.000
_cell.angle_alpha   90.00
_cell.angle_beta   90.00
_cell.angle_gamma   90.00
#
_symmetry.space_group_name_H-M   'P 1'
#
loop_
_entity.id
_entity.type
_entity.pdbx_description
1 polymer ?
#
loop_
_entity_poly.entity_id
_entity_poly.type
_entity_poly.pdbx_seq_one_letter_code
_entity_poly.pdbx_strand_id
1 'polypeptide(L)' 'MAETSSAPVRRPFHRRRKTCPFSGANAPRIDYKDVRLLQ' A
#
# COMPACT_ATOMS: atom_id res chain seq x y z
N MET A 1 37.77 11.20 4.64
CA MET A 1 37.10 10.64 5.83
C MET A 1 35.63 11.03 5.77
N ALA A 2 34.79 10.27 5.09
CA ALA A 2 33.34 10.51 5.09
C ALA A 2 32.62 9.20 4.81
N GLU A 3 32.48 8.38 5.85
CA GLU A 3 31.59 7.22 5.82
C GLU A 3 30.47 7.47 6.83
N THR A 4 29.44 8.18 6.38
CA THR A 4 28.18 8.25 7.13
C THR A 4 27.40 7.00 6.76
N SER A 5 27.53 5.96 7.57
CA SER A 5 26.70 4.76 7.52
C SER A 5 25.24 5.18 7.72
N SER A 6 24.48 5.31 6.63
CA SER A 6 23.05 5.60 6.72
C SER A 6 22.33 4.34 7.20
N ALA A 7 22.14 4.23 8.52
CA ALA A 7 21.27 3.22 9.09
C ALA A 7 19.89 3.30 8.40
N PRO A 8 19.25 2.17 8.04
CA PRO A 8 17.93 2.20 7.43
C PRO A 8 16.94 2.79 8.42
N VAL A 9 16.49 4.02 8.16
CA VAL A 9 15.39 4.66 8.87
C VAL A 9 14.17 3.78 8.67
N ARG A 10 13.84 2.94 9.67
CA ARG A 10 12.58 2.19 9.73
C ARG A 10 11.45 3.20 9.80
N ARG A 11 10.90 3.57 8.65
CA ARG A 11 9.74 4.47 8.54
C ARG A 11 8.56 3.73 9.20
N PRO A 12 8.06 4.20 10.36
CA PRO A 12 7.17 3.41 11.21
C PRO A 12 5.82 3.08 10.55
N PHE A 13 5.44 3.81 9.51
CA PHE A 13 4.25 3.54 8.72
C PHE A 13 4.57 3.75 7.25
N HIS A 14 4.49 2.69 6.44
CA HIS A 14 4.45 2.85 4.99
C HIS A 14 3.17 3.61 4.65
N ARG A 15 3.29 4.92 4.37
CA ARG A 15 2.19 5.70 3.82
C ARG A 15 1.81 5.04 2.49
N ARG A 16 0.73 4.26 2.48
CA ARG A 16 0.23 3.61 1.26
C ARG A 16 0.08 4.68 0.19
N ARG A 17 0.57 4.37 -1.02
CA ARG A 17 0.41 5.25 -2.19
C ARG A 17 -1.09 5.52 -2.37
N LYS A 18 -1.44 6.74 -2.81
CA LYS A 18 -2.83 7.14 -3.11
C LYS A 18 -3.29 6.46 -4.40
N THR A 19 -3.44 5.15 -4.34
CA THR A 19 -3.89 4.29 -5.43
C THR A 19 -5.10 3.54 -4.93
N CYS A 20 -6.24 3.71 -5.59
CA CYS A 20 -7.43 2.93 -5.28
C CYS A 20 -7.11 1.43 -5.48
N PRO A 21 -7.42 0.55 -4.51
CA PRO A 21 -7.14 -0.88 -4.63
C PRO A 21 -7.94 -1.56 -5.76
N PHE A 22 -8.95 -0.86 -6.30
CA PHE A 22 -9.84 -1.34 -7.35
C PHE A 22 -9.52 -0.83 -8.77
N SER A 23 -8.55 0.08 -8.90
CA SER A 23 -8.24 0.73 -10.19
C SER A 23 -7.10 0.09 -10.98
N GLY A 24 -6.50 -1.00 -10.48
CA GLY A 24 -5.41 -1.71 -11.16
C GLY A 24 -5.92 -2.78 -12.14
N ALA A 25 -5.10 -3.16 -13.12
CA ALA A 25 -5.45 -4.21 -14.10
C ALA A 25 -5.73 -5.59 -13.45
N ASN A 26 -5.13 -5.86 -12.28
CA ASN A 26 -5.34 -7.08 -11.49
C ASN A 26 -6.18 -6.82 -10.24
N ALA A 27 -6.99 -5.77 -10.25
CA ALA A 27 -7.82 -5.44 -9.11
C ALA A 27 -9.03 -6.39 -8.98
N PRO A 28 -9.48 -6.69 -7.76
CA PRO A 28 -10.72 -7.42 -7.56
C PRO A 28 -11.91 -6.61 -8.10
N ARG A 29 -12.84 -7.27 -8.80
CA ARG A 29 -14.10 -6.64 -9.19
C ARG A 29 -14.96 -6.48 -7.94
N ILE A 30 -15.58 -5.30 -7.78
CA ILE A 30 -16.50 -5.03 -6.67
C ILE A 30 -17.89 -5.42 -7.14
N ASP A 31 -18.48 -6.41 -6.47
CA ASP A 31 -19.87 -6.79 -6.67
C ASP A 31 -20.68 -6.46 -5.42
N TYR A 32 -21.91 -5.97 -5.62
CA TYR A 32 -22.82 -5.57 -4.53
C TYR A 32 -23.30 -6.74 -3.66
N LYS A 33 -23.02 -7.98 -4.08
CA LYS A 33 -23.33 -9.21 -3.34
C LYS A 33 -22.16 -9.70 -2.50
N ASP A 34 -20.94 -9.23 -2.76
CA ASP A 34 -19.74 -9.64 -2.05
C ASP A 34 -19.52 -8.80 -0.79
N VAL A 35 -20.19 -9.21 0.29
CA VAL A 35 -20.11 -8.59 1.63
C VAL A 35 -18.69 -8.53 2.21
N ARG A 36 -17.77 -9.38 1.73
CA ARG A 36 -16.38 -9.44 2.19
C ARG A 36 -15.54 -8.22 1.77
N LEU A 37 -15.99 -7.45 0.79
CA LEU A 37 -15.32 -6.23 0.32
C LEU A 37 -15.84 -4.94 0.97
N LEU A 38 -16.90 -5.01 1.79
CA LEU A 38 -17.59 -3.85 2.37
C LEU A 38 -17.16 -3.51 3.81
N GLN A 39 -16.15 -4.19 4.36
CA GLN A 39 -15.70 -4.10 5.75
C GLN A 39 -14.49 -3.17 5.94
#